data_AF-A0A1E4MJZ9-F1
#
_entry.id   AF-A0A1E4MJZ9-F1
#
_cell.length_a   1.000
_cell.length_b   1.000
_cell.length_c   1.000
_cell.angle_alpha   90.00
_cell.angle_beta   90.00
_cell.angle_gamma   90.00
#
_symmetry.space_group_name_H-M   'P 1'
#
loop_
_entity.id
_entity.type
_entity.pdbx_description
1 polymer ?
#
loop_
_entity_poly.entity_id
_entity_poly.type
_entity_poly.pdbx_seq_one_letter_code
_entity_poly.pdbx_strand_id
1 'polypeptide(L)'
;MTLLRKILIGLLVVVVAGGLFIAWAMRGDPAQYTLDQLSGPKPKLAEPSAQTIPTIVVAEPVGWKANEAPVAAQGLAVSRFADGLDHPRAVTVLPNGDVLVAETNAPPGRGPGGITGLVMNWLFRKVGAGGPSPNKIVLLRDTNGDGKADQKFVMDNPALDSPFGMVFRDGRLIIANHNAVLSYPYALGQTSLAGKPEKLMDLPGGGNHWARNLLLSADGSKLYVTVGSSSNIAENGIDQEKGRAAIHEYDFAKHRSREFAGGLRNPNGLDWNPHSGELWTVVNERDMLGSDLVPDYLTNVPLGAQYGWPWAYWKKNIDWRVKEPMPEYMLEYTRKPEYALGSHVAPLGLAFSRGGNVMGDRFAQGAFIARHGSWNRRPLSGYDVVFVGFDDRGNVKPTPPVTILSGFLTADGRAHGRPTWVAFAKDGALLVSDDVGGVIWRVTAPGAKPAAEIVPIKATPMPPPPPPDAKFIAKPNEDSDLLKPQP
;
A
#
# COMPACT_ATOMS: atom_id res chain seq x y z
N MET A 1 8.74 36.39 52.30
CA MET A 1 9.44 35.44 51.39
C MET A 1 10.48 36.18 50.58
N THR A 2 11.70 35.68 50.50
CA THR A 2 12.79 36.29 49.72
C THR A 2 12.48 36.23 48.21
N LEU A 3 13.03 37.16 47.43
CA LEU A 3 12.90 37.19 45.96
C LEU A 3 13.32 35.85 45.34
N LEU A 4 14.42 35.27 45.84
CA LEU A 4 14.90 33.94 45.43
C LEU A 4 13.86 32.84 45.63
N ARG A 5 13.14 32.83 46.77
CA ARG A 5 12.10 31.82 47.04
C ARG A 5 10.91 31.97 46.09
N LYS A 6 10.53 33.20 45.71
CA LYS A 6 9.49 33.45 44.71
C LYS A 6 9.92 32.97 43.31
N ILE A 7 11.18 33.21 42.93
CA ILE A 7 11.76 32.73 41.67
C ILE A 7 11.79 31.20 41.62
N LEU A 8 12.26 30.54 42.69
CA LEU A 8 12.32 29.08 42.75
C LEU A 8 10.93 28.43 42.72
N ILE A 9 9.93 29.01 43.39
CA ILE A 9 8.54 28.53 43.30
C ILE A 9 7.98 28.75 41.90
N GLY A 10 8.22 29.91 41.28
CA GLY A 10 7.82 30.17 39.90
C GLY A 10 8.42 29.16 38.91
N LEU A 11 9.72 28.87 39.04
CA LEU A 11 10.40 27.85 38.24
C LEU A 11 9.80 26.45 38.48
N LEU A 12 9.52 26.08 39.73
CA LEU A 12 8.90 24.79 40.04
C LEU A 12 7.51 24.68 39.40
N VAL A 13 6.68 25.72 39.45
CA VAL A 13 5.37 25.73 38.79
C VAL A 13 5.51 25.56 37.28
N VAL A 14 6.47 26.25 36.65
CA VAL A 14 6.73 26.09 35.21
C VAL A 14 7.19 24.68 34.86
N VAL A 15 8.08 24.08 35.65
CA VAL A 15 8.54 22.70 35.44
C VAL A 15 7.40 21.70 35.62
N VAL A 16 6.57 21.85 36.66
CA VAL A 16 5.42 20.96 36.91
C VAL A 16 4.36 21.12 35.81
N ALA A 17 4.01 22.36 35.46
CA ALA A 17 3.07 22.63 34.37
C ALA A 17 3.58 22.09 33.03
N GLY A 18 4.87 22.26 32.75
CA GLY A 18 5.54 21.68 31.59
C GLY A 18 5.49 20.15 31.60
N GLY A 19 5.77 19.52 32.75
CA GLY A 19 5.69 18.07 32.91
C GLY A 19 4.27 17.52 32.71
N LEU A 20 3.25 18.20 33.27
CA LEU A 20 1.85 17.84 33.07
C LEU A 20 1.41 18.02 31.61
N PHE A 21 1.84 19.09 30.96
CA PHE A 21 1.59 19.32 29.54
C PHE A 21 2.22 18.23 28.67
N ILE A 22 3.47 17.84 28.93
CA ILE A 22 4.15 16.75 28.23
C ILE A 22 3.41 15.43 28.45
N ALA A 23 3.05 15.11 29.69
CA ALA A 23 2.31 13.89 30.01
C ALA A 23 0.94 13.82 29.31
N TRP A 24 0.23 14.95 29.24
CA TRP A 24 -1.02 15.06 28.49
C TRP A 24 -0.80 14.89 26.97
N ALA A 25 0.20 15.58 26.41
CA ALA A 25 0.56 15.50 25.00
C ALA A 25 0.97 14.09 24.55
N MET A 26 1.68 13.35 25.41
CA MET A 26 2.13 11.98 25.12
C MET A 26 1.06 10.91 25.30
N ARG A 27 -0.12 11.24 25.87
CA ARG A 27 -1.18 10.25 26.11
C ARG A 27 -1.76 9.70 24.80
N GLY A 28 -1.80 10.53 23.76
CA GLY A 28 -2.48 10.23 22.49
C GLY A 28 -4.00 10.08 22.64
N ASP A 29 -4.67 9.96 21.51
CA ASP A 29 -6.10 9.68 21.39
C ASP A 29 -6.32 8.16 21.44
N PRO A 30 -6.99 7.60 22.47
CA PRO A 30 -7.28 6.18 22.52
C PRO A 30 -8.45 5.83 21.58
N ALA A 31 -8.30 4.71 20.86
CA ALA A 31 -9.36 4.10 20.08
C ALA A 31 -10.57 3.77 20.96
N GLN A 32 -11.75 4.05 20.41
CA GLN A 32 -13.07 3.76 20.95
C GLN A 32 -13.71 2.56 20.25
N TYR A 33 -13.23 2.20 19.05
CA TYR A 33 -13.78 1.12 18.24
C TYR A 33 -12.79 -0.02 18.00
N THR A 34 -13.34 -1.22 17.84
CA THR A 34 -12.60 -2.40 17.40
C THR A 34 -12.31 -2.32 15.90
N LEU A 35 -11.25 -2.98 15.43
CA LEU A 35 -10.94 -3.00 14.00
C LEU A 35 -12.05 -3.63 13.17
N ASP A 36 -12.77 -4.63 13.70
CA ASP A 36 -13.91 -5.25 13.02
C ASP A 36 -15.04 -4.24 12.78
N GLN A 37 -15.32 -3.35 13.74
CA GLN A 37 -16.30 -2.27 13.56
C GLN A 37 -15.85 -1.24 12.53
N LEU A 38 -14.54 -1.05 12.36
CA LEU A 38 -13.95 -0.14 11.37
C LEU A 38 -13.68 -0.79 10.01
N SER A 39 -14.03 -2.06 9.84
CA SER A 39 -13.77 -2.84 8.63
C SER A 39 -15.05 -3.22 7.89
N GLY A 40 -14.91 -3.67 6.64
CA GLY A 40 -16.02 -4.13 5.82
C GLY A 40 -16.56 -3.09 4.83
N PRO A 41 -17.60 -3.44 4.04
CA PRO A 41 -18.18 -2.53 3.05
C PRO A 41 -18.95 -1.33 3.64
N LYS A 42 -19.31 -1.43 4.92
CA LYS A 42 -20.06 -0.42 5.70
C LYS A 42 -19.39 -0.24 7.07
N PRO A 43 -18.15 0.30 7.10
CA PRO A 43 -17.45 0.51 8.36
C PRO A 43 -18.17 1.56 9.20
N LYS A 44 -17.99 1.51 10.51
CA LYS A 44 -18.25 2.66 11.37
C LYS A 44 -17.19 3.73 11.07
N LEU A 45 -17.64 4.93 10.75
CA LEU A 45 -16.77 6.09 10.65
C LEU A 45 -16.86 6.86 11.97
N ALA A 46 -15.74 6.98 12.67
CA ALA A 46 -15.68 7.80 13.88
C ALA A 46 -15.85 9.28 13.54
N GLU A 47 -16.30 10.07 14.52
CA GLU A 47 -16.27 11.52 14.39
C GLU A 47 -14.82 12.00 14.28
N PRO A 48 -14.48 12.92 13.36
CA PRO A 48 -13.08 13.24 13.13
C PRO A 48 -12.52 14.08 14.28
N SER A 49 -11.40 13.62 14.86
CA SER A 49 -10.69 14.30 15.93
C SER A 49 -9.36 14.82 15.41
N ALA A 50 -9.38 16.04 14.87
CA ALA A 50 -8.17 16.66 14.33
C ALA A 50 -7.11 16.88 15.42
N GLN A 51 -5.89 16.38 15.17
CA GLN A 51 -4.80 16.40 16.13
C GLN A 51 -3.78 17.49 15.80
N THR A 52 -3.47 18.36 16.77
CA THR A 52 -2.31 19.26 16.70
C THR A 52 -1.03 18.57 17.16
N ILE A 53 -1.16 17.69 18.15
CA ILE A 53 -0.09 16.79 18.61
C ILE A 53 -0.48 15.37 18.17
N PRO A 54 0.33 14.72 17.32
CA PRO A 54 0.00 13.39 16.79
C PRO A 54 -0.10 12.37 17.92
N THR A 55 -1.04 11.43 17.77
CA THR A 55 -0.94 10.16 18.49
C THR A 55 0.23 9.39 17.90
N ILE A 56 1.28 9.18 18.69
CA ILE A 56 2.45 8.42 18.24
C ILE A 56 2.60 7.22 19.16
N VAL A 57 2.40 6.04 18.60
CA VAL A 57 2.74 4.76 19.23
C VAL A 57 3.69 4.04 18.30
N VAL A 58 4.93 3.87 18.75
CA VAL A 58 5.98 3.25 17.94
C VAL A 58 6.25 1.86 18.49
N ALA A 59 6.09 0.85 17.64
CA ALA A 59 6.46 -0.52 18.00
C ALA A 59 7.98 -0.69 17.91
N GLU A 60 8.63 -0.82 19.06
CA GLU A 60 10.08 -1.07 19.11
C GLU A 60 10.41 -2.43 18.47
N PRO A 61 11.36 -2.50 17.51
CA PRO A 61 11.72 -3.75 16.87
C PRO A 61 12.53 -4.63 17.82
N VAL A 62 12.06 -5.86 18.05
CA VAL A 62 12.76 -6.90 18.82
C VAL A 62 13.27 -8.04 17.95
N GLY A 63 12.81 -8.11 16.69
CA GLY A 63 13.21 -9.14 15.73
C GLY A 63 12.67 -10.54 16.09
N TRP A 64 12.96 -11.51 15.22
CA TRP A 64 12.65 -12.92 15.44
C TRP A 64 13.87 -13.68 15.93
N LYS A 65 13.73 -14.53 16.95
CA LYS A 65 14.75 -15.56 17.24
C LYS A 65 14.67 -16.68 16.22
N ALA A 66 15.74 -17.48 16.10
CA ALA A 66 15.89 -18.52 15.07
C ALA A 66 14.70 -19.50 14.96
N ASN A 67 14.06 -19.85 16.08
CA ASN A 67 12.93 -20.79 16.13
C ASN A 67 11.57 -20.11 16.35
N GLU A 68 11.51 -18.78 16.42
CA GLU A 68 10.25 -18.06 16.53
C GLU A 68 9.62 -17.89 15.15
N ALA A 69 8.31 -17.76 15.06
CA ALA A 69 7.61 -17.49 13.81
C ALA A 69 6.32 -16.75 14.13
N PRO A 70 5.72 -16.04 13.15
CA PRO A 70 4.36 -15.56 13.31
C PRO A 70 3.39 -16.72 13.51
N VAL A 71 2.19 -16.41 13.99
CA VAL A 71 1.16 -17.39 14.29
C VAL A 71 0.23 -17.52 13.10
N ALA A 72 0.27 -18.68 12.43
CA ALA A 72 -0.65 -19.01 11.35
C ALA A 72 -2.05 -19.31 11.90
N ALA A 73 -3.09 -18.93 11.14
CA ALA A 73 -4.46 -19.26 11.49
C ALA A 73 -4.73 -20.77 11.44
N GLN A 74 -5.81 -21.22 12.08
CA GLN A 74 -6.19 -22.62 12.12
C GLN A 74 -6.28 -23.23 10.70
N GLY A 75 -5.61 -24.37 10.51
CA GLY A 75 -5.53 -25.07 9.22
C GLY A 75 -4.37 -24.61 8.33
N LEU A 76 -3.65 -23.55 8.71
CA LEU A 76 -2.44 -23.09 8.03
C LEU A 76 -1.20 -23.43 8.85
N ALA A 77 -0.08 -23.53 8.16
CA ALA A 77 1.26 -23.63 8.71
C ALA A 77 2.13 -22.54 8.10
N VAL A 78 3.09 -22.03 8.89
CA VAL A 78 4.07 -21.06 8.45
C VAL A 78 5.48 -21.57 8.67
N SER A 79 6.35 -21.33 7.70
CA SER A 79 7.79 -21.61 7.76
C SER A 79 8.58 -20.42 7.21
N ARG A 80 9.90 -20.42 7.43
CA ARG A 80 10.81 -19.46 6.80
C ARG A 80 11.17 -19.95 5.40
N PHE A 81 10.88 -19.13 4.39
CA PHE A 81 11.39 -19.35 3.04
C PHE A 81 12.85 -18.90 2.93
N ALA A 82 13.14 -17.69 3.41
CA ALA A 82 14.46 -17.09 3.44
C ALA A 82 14.58 -16.08 4.59
N ASP A 83 15.79 -15.85 5.07
CA ASP A 83 16.10 -14.87 6.11
C ASP A 83 17.45 -14.17 5.88
N GLY A 84 17.79 -13.26 6.79
CA GLY A 84 19.01 -12.45 6.69
C GLY A 84 18.96 -11.52 5.49
N LEU A 85 17.79 -10.89 5.27
CA LEU A 85 17.56 -9.88 4.26
C LEU A 85 17.57 -8.48 4.90
N ASP A 86 18.05 -7.50 4.15
CA ASP A 86 18.12 -6.10 4.57
C ASP A 86 16.86 -5.35 4.09
N HIS A 87 15.90 -5.20 5.00
CA HIS A 87 14.64 -4.49 4.73
C HIS A 87 13.90 -5.00 3.47
N PRO A 88 13.57 -6.30 3.38
CA PRO A 88 12.89 -6.88 2.22
C PRO A 88 11.47 -6.33 2.07
N ARG A 89 11.17 -5.73 0.91
CA ARG A 89 9.88 -5.10 0.63
C ARG A 89 9.07 -5.89 -0.40
N ALA A 90 8.99 -5.42 -1.64
CA ALA A 90 8.19 -6.07 -2.68
C ALA A 90 8.79 -7.44 -3.06
N VAL A 91 7.91 -8.42 -3.28
CA VAL A 91 8.26 -9.78 -3.69
C VAL A 91 7.61 -10.08 -5.03
N THR A 92 8.41 -10.52 -6.00
CA THR A 92 7.95 -10.90 -7.35
C THR A 92 8.42 -12.32 -7.66
N VAL A 93 7.47 -13.21 -7.96
CA VAL A 93 7.79 -14.59 -8.37
C VAL A 93 7.85 -14.64 -9.89
N LEU A 94 8.99 -15.08 -10.44
CA LEU A 94 9.23 -15.20 -11.86
C LEU A 94 8.64 -16.51 -12.43
N PRO A 95 8.36 -16.60 -13.75
CA PRO A 95 7.81 -17.81 -14.37
C PRO A 95 8.63 -19.09 -14.14
N ASN A 96 9.95 -18.97 -13.97
CA ASN A 96 10.81 -20.12 -13.68
C ASN A 96 10.72 -20.60 -12.22
N GLY A 97 10.17 -19.79 -11.31
CA GLY A 97 10.03 -20.07 -9.88
C GLY A 97 10.99 -19.29 -8.99
N ASP A 98 11.92 -18.52 -9.58
CA ASP A 98 12.78 -17.63 -8.82
C ASP A 98 11.95 -16.54 -8.13
N VAL A 99 12.34 -16.20 -6.91
CA VAL A 99 11.69 -15.18 -6.10
C VAL A 99 12.61 -13.97 -6.01
N LEU A 100 12.19 -12.86 -6.60
CA LEU A 100 12.89 -11.58 -6.48
C LEU A 100 12.35 -10.79 -5.29
N VAL A 101 13.25 -10.19 -4.52
CA VAL A 101 12.94 -9.37 -3.36
C VAL A 101 13.66 -8.04 -3.49
N ALA A 102 12.92 -6.93 -3.38
CA ALA A 102 13.52 -5.60 -3.31
C ALA A 102 13.99 -5.30 -1.87
N GLU A 103 15.29 -5.17 -1.67
CA GLU A 103 15.89 -4.64 -0.44
C GLU A 103 16.06 -3.14 -0.60
N THR A 104 15.21 -2.37 0.07
CA THR A 104 15.05 -0.94 -0.23
C THR A 104 14.58 -0.14 0.99
N ASN A 105 14.94 1.14 1.05
CA ASN A 105 14.39 2.11 1.99
C ASN A 105 14.07 3.42 1.24
N ALA A 106 13.63 4.44 1.97
CA ALA A 106 13.36 5.75 1.38
C ALA A 106 14.62 6.36 0.73
N PRO A 107 14.47 7.12 -0.38
CA PRO A 107 15.58 7.87 -0.95
C PRO A 107 16.06 8.97 0.01
N PRO A 108 17.33 9.42 -0.12
CA PRO A 108 17.87 10.49 0.72
C PRO A 108 17.08 11.79 0.54
N GLY A 109 17.04 12.62 1.59
CA GLY A 109 16.36 13.92 1.57
C GLY A 109 14.85 13.88 1.87
N ARG A 110 14.34 12.76 2.40
CA ARG A 110 12.94 12.65 2.85
C ARG A 110 12.69 13.40 4.18
N GLY A 111 11.56 14.11 4.24
CA GLY A 111 10.89 14.52 5.48
C GLY A 111 10.53 16.00 5.52
N PRO A 112 9.51 16.40 6.31
CA PRO A 112 9.21 17.80 6.51
C PRO A 112 10.43 18.49 7.16
N GLY A 113 10.74 19.71 6.71
CA GLY A 113 11.72 20.56 7.40
C GLY A 113 11.24 20.91 8.81
N GLY A 114 12.18 21.28 9.69
CA GLY A 114 11.88 21.77 11.04
C GLY A 114 11.94 20.70 12.13
N ILE A 115 11.61 21.11 13.36
CA ILE A 115 11.83 20.34 14.60
C ILE A 115 10.98 19.05 14.64
N THR A 116 9.73 19.10 14.15
CA THR A 116 8.83 17.93 14.11
C THR A 116 9.33 16.83 13.15
N GLY A 117 9.87 17.22 11.99
CA GLY A 117 10.47 16.30 11.03
C GLY A 117 11.74 15.63 11.54
N LEU A 118 12.56 16.35 12.30
CA LEU A 118 13.73 15.79 12.98
C LEU A 118 13.35 14.74 14.02
N VAL A 119 12.33 14.99 14.84
CA VAL A 119 11.86 14.05 15.87
C VAL A 119 11.24 12.81 15.23
N MET A 120 10.41 12.97 14.19
CA MET A 120 9.83 11.84 13.46
C MET A 120 10.89 11.02 12.71
N ASN A 121 11.86 11.66 12.05
CA ASN A 121 12.96 10.96 11.40
C ASN A 121 13.83 10.20 12.41
N TRP A 122 14.05 10.74 13.60
CA TRP A 122 14.75 10.02 14.68
C TRP A 122 13.96 8.82 15.20
N LEU A 123 12.65 8.97 15.40
CA LEU A 123 11.76 7.87 15.82
C LEU A 123 11.69 6.77 14.74
N PHE A 124 11.57 7.13 13.46
CA PHE A 124 11.52 6.17 12.35
C PHE A 124 12.85 5.45 12.12
N ARG A 125 13.99 6.14 12.30
CA ARG A 125 15.31 5.50 12.30
C ARG A 125 15.43 4.42 13.38
N LYS A 126 14.87 4.66 14.57
CA LYS A 126 14.89 3.68 15.67
C LYS A 126 14.05 2.42 15.41
N VAL A 127 13.16 2.44 14.41
CA VAL A 127 12.31 1.30 14.05
C VAL A 127 12.57 0.75 12.64
N GLY A 128 13.76 0.97 12.11
CA GLY A 128 14.22 0.37 10.84
C GLY A 128 13.77 1.09 9.57
N ALA A 129 13.04 2.21 9.66
CA ALA A 129 12.46 2.94 8.53
C ALA A 129 13.25 4.22 8.13
N GLY A 130 14.54 4.30 8.45
CA GLY A 130 15.35 5.51 8.18
C GLY A 130 16.84 5.30 7.95
N GLY A 131 17.27 4.06 7.70
CA GLY A 131 18.61 3.78 7.19
C GLY A 131 18.75 4.19 5.71
N PRO A 132 19.97 4.29 5.16
CA PRO A 132 20.14 4.42 3.72
C PRO A 132 19.48 3.24 3.02
N SER A 133 18.83 3.49 1.87
CA SER A 133 18.27 2.41 1.06
C SER A 133 19.38 1.47 0.59
N PRO A 134 19.25 0.14 0.76
CA PRO A 134 20.22 -0.83 0.25
C PRO A 134 20.37 -0.75 -1.28
N ASN A 135 19.28 -0.42 -1.98
CA ASN A 135 19.22 -0.31 -3.44
C ASN A 135 19.59 -1.62 -4.15
N LYS A 136 19.04 -2.74 -3.69
CA LYS A 136 19.34 -4.07 -4.21
C LYS A 136 18.09 -4.85 -4.57
N ILE A 137 18.23 -5.74 -5.55
CA ILE A 137 17.30 -6.84 -5.74
C ILE A 137 18.00 -8.13 -5.34
N VAL A 138 17.37 -8.95 -4.51
CA VAL A 138 17.85 -10.27 -4.13
C VAL A 138 17.03 -11.33 -4.85
N LEU A 139 17.70 -12.25 -5.52
CA LEU A 139 17.11 -13.45 -6.09
C LEU A 139 17.24 -14.60 -5.09
N LEU A 140 16.12 -15.20 -4.73
CA LEU A 140 16.00 -16.38 -3.87
C LEU A 140 15.53 -17.55 -4.72
N ARG A 141 16.19 -18.69 -4.59
CA ARG A 141 15.86 -19.90 -5.34
C ARG A 141 15.86 -21.12 -4.43
N ASP A 142 14.78 -21.88 -4.55
CA ASP A 142 14.61 -23.21 -3.98
C ASP A 142 14.86 -24.23 -5.11
N THR A 143 15.98 -24.94 -5.04
CA THR A 143 16.43 -25.90 -6.07
C THR A 143 15.99 -27.33 -5.80
N ASN A 144 15.57 -27.64 -4.57
CA ASN A 144 15.18 -28.99 -4.15
C ASN A 144 13.66 -29.13 -3.94
N GLY A 145 12.91 -28.02 -3.98
CA GLY A 145 11.46 -27.98 -3.83
C GLY A 145 10.97 -28.22 -2.40
N ASP A 146 11.81 -28.02 -1.38
CA ASP A 146 11.45 -28.25 0.02
C ASP A 146 10.69 -27.06 0.66
N GLY A 147 10.48 -25.98 -0.08
CA GLY A 147 9.80 -24.78 0.37
C GLY A 147 10.72 -23.81 1.12
N LYS A 148 12.04 -23.95 0.99
CA LYS A 148 13.06 -23.04 1.50
C LYS A 148 14.05 -22.68 0.39
N ALA A 149 14.42 -21.41 0.31
CA ALA A 149 15.48 -20.99 -0.61
C ALA A 149 16.84 -21.49 -0.11
N ASP A 150 17.52 -22.33 -0.89
CA ASP A 150 18.89 -22.77 -0.64
C ASP A 150 19.94 -21.91 -1.38
N GLN A 151 19.51 -21.08 -2.34
CA GLN A 151 20.37 -20.13 -3.03
C GLN A 151 19.87 -18.69 -2.87
N LYS A 152 20.83 -17.77 -2.67
CA LYS A 152 20.60 -16.32 -2.57
C LYS A 152 21.64 -15.59 -3.41
N PHE A 153 21.18 -14.75 -4.35
CA PHE A 153 22.04 -13.93 -5.19
C PHE A 153 21.65 -12.47 -5.08
N VAL A 154 22.65 -11.61 -4.83
CA VAL A 154 22.44 -10.16 -4.85
C VAL A 154 22.62 -9.66 -6.28
N MET A 155 21.59 -9.02 -6.82
CA MET A 155 21.56 -8.43 -8.15
C MET A 155 21.71 -6.91 -8.03
N ASP A 156 22.95 -6.46 -7.83
CA ASP A 156 23.28 -5.04 -7.75
C ASP A 156 23.37 -4.41 -9.15
N ASN A 157 22.91 -3.16 -9.27
CA ASN A 157 23.11 -2.33 -10.45
C ASN A 157 23.12 -0.85 -10.05
N PRO A 158 24.05 -0.01 -10.56
CA PRO A 158 24.18 1.39 -10.15
C PRO A 158 22.97 2.26 -10.52
N ALA A 159 22.08 1.79 -11.39
CA ALA A 159 20.85 2.48 -11.73
C ALA A 159 19.69 2.17 -10.77
N LEU A 160 19.83 1.24 -9.82
CA LEU A 160 18.81 1.00 -8.78
C LEU A 160 18.81 2.16 -7.78
N ASP A 161 17.62 2.71 -7.54
CA ASP A 161 17.43 3.82 -6.61
C ASP A 161 16.07 3.73 -5.92
N SER A 162 16.12 3.30 -4.67
CA SER A 162 14.97 2.90 -3.85
C SER A 162 13.98 2.02 -4.64
N PRO A 163 14.45 0.89 -5.20
CA PRO A 163 13.65 0.05 -6.09
C PRO A 163 12.55 -0.65 -5.31
N PHE A 164 11.36 -0.79 -5.89
CA PHE A 164 10.23 -1.44 -5.22
C PHE A 164 9.56 -2.48 -6.12
N GLY A 165 8.56 -2.09 -6.91
CA GLY A 165 7.79 -3.02 -7.74
C GLY A 165 8.62 -3.56 -8.91
N MET A 166 8.42 -4.85 -9.23
CA MET A 166 9.13 -5.55 -10.30
C MET A 166 8.17 -6.43 -11.09
N VAL A 167 8.31 -6.47 -12.41
CA VAL A 167 7.58 -7.40 -13.29
C VAL A 167 8.50 -7.95 -14.39
N PHE A 168 8.24 -9.17 -14.85
CA PHE A 168 8.93 -9.78 -15.97
C PHE A 168 8.06 -9.77 -17.22
N ARG A 169 8.61 -9.31 -18.34
CA ARG A 169 7.91 -9.18 -19.63
C ARG A 169 8.88 -9.35 -20.79
N ASP A 170 8.60 -10.29 -21.69
CA ASP A 170 9.31 -10.47 -22.98
C ASP A 170 10.86 -10.46 -22.86
N GLY A 171 11.41 -11.24 -21.92
CA GLY A 171 12.87 -11.30 -21.72
C GLY A 171 13.46 -10.03 -21.09
N ARG A 172 12.63 -9.26 -20.38
CA ARG A 172 13.03 -8.05 -19.67
C ARG A 172 12.50 -8.08 -18.24
N LEU A 173 13.34 -7.65 -17.31
CA LEU A 173 12.94 -7.34 -15.95
C LEU A 173 12.69 -5.83 -15.86
N ILE A 174 11.47 -5.44 -15.52
CA ILE A 174 11.06 -4.05 -15.37
C ILE A 174 10.97 -3.75 -13.88
N ILE A 175 11.65 -2.69 -13.45
CA ILE A 175 11.79 -2.31 -12.05
C ILE A 175 11.38 -0.85 -11.90
N ALA A 176 10.56 -0.54 -10.91
CA ALA A 176 10.25 0.83 -10.55
C ALA A 176 11.17 1.31 -9.43
N ASN A 177 12.01 2.29 -9.77
CA ASN A 177 12.65 3.16 -8.80
C ASN A 177 11.66 4.21 -8.30
N HIS A 178 12.01 4.93 -7.25
CA HIS A 178 11.13 5.97 -6.73
C HIS A 178 10.82 7.10 -7.75
N ASN A 179 11.71 7.33 -8.72
CA ASN A 179 11.67 8.43 -9.70
C ASN A 179 11.52 7.99 -11.17
N ALA A 180 11.55 6.70 -11.48
CA ALA A 180 11.47 6.22 -12.86
C ALA A 180 11.09 4.74 -12.92
N VAL A 181 10.57 4.31 -14.07
CA VAL A 181 10.47 2.90 -14.43
C VAL A 181 11.59 2.54 -15.39
N LEU A 182 12.37 1.53 -15.03
CA LEU A 182 13.53 1.05 -15.75
C LEU A 182 13.30 -0.36 -16.29
N SER A 183 13.83 -0.66 -17.46
CA SER A 183 13.71 -1.95 -18.13
C SER A 183 15.09 -2.52 -18.46
N TYR A 184 15.36 -3.70 -17.95
CA TYR A 184 16.63 -4.39 -18.08
C TYR A 184 16.46 -5.62 -18.97
N PRO A 185 17.36 -5.86 -19.95
CA PRO A 185 17.48 -7.18 -20.57
C PRO A 185 17.72 -8.22 -19.47
N TYR A 186 16.87 -9.24 -19.40
CA TYR A 186 16.97 -10.27 -18.36
C TYR A 186 16.40 -11.58 -18.87
N ALA A 187 17.23 -12.62 -18.89
CA ALA A 187 16.80 -13.98 -19.19
C ALA A 187 16.50 -14.73 -17.90
N LEU A 188 15.42 -15.51 -17.89
CA LEU A 188 15.06 -16.34 -16.74
C LEU A 188 16.22 -17.26 -16.35
N GLY A 189 16.50 -17.32 -15.05
CA GLY A 189 17.59 -18.10 -14.47
C GLY A 189 18.88 -17.29 -14.23
N GLN A 190 19.02 -16.10 -14.82
CA GLN A 190 20.15 -15.21 -14.54
C GLN A 190 20.18 -14.80 -13.07
N THR A 191 21.39 -14.70 -12.52
CA THR A 191 21.61 -14.39 -11.10
C THR A 191 22.23 -13.01 -10.89
N SER A 192 22.19 -12.15 -11.91
CA SER A 192 22.70 -10.78 -11.88
C SER A 192 21.89 -9.86 -12.79
N LEU A 193 21.90 -8.56 -12.48
CA LEU A 193 21.21 -7.52 -13.25
C LEU A 193 22.22 -6.66 -14.03
N ALA A 194 22.78 -7.25 -15.08
CA ALA A 194 23.86 -6.63 -15.85
C ALA A 194 23.35 -5.60 -16.88
N GLY A 195 24.25 -4.71 -17.33
CA GLY A 195 24.01 -3.78 -18.42
C GLY A 195 23.32 -2.47 -18.00
N LYS A 196 23.12 -1.61 -18.99
CA LYS A 196 22.46 -0.31 -18.84
C LYS A 196 20.95 -0.47 -19.09
N PRO A 197 20.07 -0.05 -18.16
CA PRO A 197 18.64 -0.11 -18.40
C PRO A 197 18.17 0.91 -19.43
N GLU A 198 17.05 0.59 -20.05
CA GLU A 198 16.22 1.53 -20.78
C GLU A 198 15.24 2.20 -19.80
N LYS A 199 15.08 3.52 -19.87
CA LYS A 199 14.07 4.24 -19.07
C LYS A 199 12.75 4.28 -19.84
N LEU A 200 11.70 3.73 -19.26
CA LEU A 200 10.37 3.68 -19.90
C LEU A 200 9.54 4.93 -19.60
N MET A 201 9.58 5.42 -18.37
CA MET A 201 8.88 6.64 -17.95
C MET A 201 9.52 7.29 -16.73
N ASP A 202 9.39 8.60 -16.63
CA ASP A 202 9.69 9.36 -15.42
C ASP A 202 8.53 9.30 -14.43
N LEU A 203 8.85 9.34 -13.13
CA LEU A 203 7.89 9.38 -12.02
C LEU A 203 8.24 10.54 -11.09
N PRO A 204 7.26 11.15 -10.42
CA PRO A 204 7.54 12.14 -9.41
C PRO A 204 8.26 11.47 -8.21
N GLY A 205 9.56 11.73 -8.08
CA GLY A 205 10.45 11.08 -7.11
C GLY A 205 10.27 11.56 -5.67
N GLY A 206 10.65 10.73 -4.68
CA GLY A 206 10.66 11.12 -3.28
C GLY A 206 9.27 11.44 -2.72
N GLY A 207 9.23 12.41 -1.80
CA GLY A 207 8.05 12.74 -0.99
C GLY A 207 7.80 11.74 0.13
N ASN A 208 6.65 11.88 0.81
CA ASN A 208 6.26 10.95 1.86
C ASN A 208 6.00 9.53 1.31
N HIS A 209 5.38 9.39 0.13
CA HIS A 209 5.15 8.09 -0.47
C HIS A 209 6.06 7.89 -1.67
N TRP A 210 7.21 7.23 -1.47
CA TRP A 210 8.24 7.01 -2.50
C TRP A 210 8.16 5.65 -3.19
N ALA A 211 7.53 4.65 -2.57
CA ALA A 211 7.41 3.32 -3.16
C ALA A 211 6.56 3.34 -4.44
N ARG A 212 6.96 2.55 -5.43
CA ARG A 212 6.28 2.45 -6.73
C ARG A 212 6.05 0.99 -7.05
N ASN A 213 4.79 0.55 -7.05
CA ASN A 213 4.46 -0.82 -7.43
C ASN A 213 4.20 -0.92 -8.94
N LEU A 214 4.38 -2.12 -9.49
CA LEU A 214 4.17 -2.46 -10.89
C LEU A 214 3.22 -3.63 -11.04
N LEU A 215 2.31 -3.56 -12.01
CA LEU A 215 1.45 -4.68 -12.41
C LEU A 215 1.25 -4.67 -13.93
N LEU A 216 1.46 -5.80 -14.60
CA LEU A 216 1.17 -5.92 -16.03
C LEU A 216 -0.32 -6.16 -16.25
N SER A 217 -0.88 -5.67 -17.36
CA SER A 217 -2.18 -6.18 -17.85
C SER A 217 -2.08 -7.68 -18.14
N ALA A 218 -3.22 -8.37 -18.18
CA ALA A 218 -3.27 -9.82 -18.43
C ALA A 218 -2.61 -10.25 -19.76
N ASP A 219 -2.68 -9.39 -20.78
CA ASP A 219 -2.04 -9.60 -22.09
C ASP A 219 -0.60 -9.06 -22.16
N GLY A 220 -0.10 -8.45 -21.08
CA GLY A 220 1.21 -7.80 -21.02
C GLY A 220 1.35 -6.57 -21.92
N SER A 221 0.29 -6.04 -22.53
CA SER A 221 0.37 -4.87 -23.42
C SER A 221 0.50 -3.54 -22.66
N LYS A 222 0.13 -3.52 -21.38
CA LYS A 222 0.15 -2.35 -20.50
C LYS A 222 0.89 -2.64 -19.20
N LEU A 223 1.41 -1.58 -18.59
CA LEU A 223 1.98 -1.57 -17.25
C LEU A 223 1.25 -0.55 -16.38
N TYR A 224 0.80 -0.98 -15.21
CA TYR A 224 0.20 -0.13 -14.19
C TYR A 224 1.23 0.20 -13.13
N VAL A 225 1.34 1.48 -12.78
CA VAL A 225 2.36 2.01 -11.88
C VAL A 225 1.69 2.81 -10.78
N THR A 226 1.94 2.45 -9.51
CA THR A 226 1.39 3.23 -8.40
C THR A 226 2.28 4.40 -8.02
N VAL A 227 1.67 5.53 -7.68
CA VAL A 227 2.36 6.72 -7.20
C VAL A 227 1.57 7.33 -6.04
N GLY A 228 2.08 7.22 -4.82
CA GLY A 228 1.48 7.86 -3.65
C GLY A 228 1.76 9.36 -3.57
N SER A 229 1.00 10.05 -2.72
CA SER A 229 1.09 11.49 -2.47
C SER A 229 2.46 11.92 -1.91
N SER A 230 2.80 13.18 -2.12
CA SER A 230 4.00 13.81 -1.55
C SER A 230 3.84 14.11 -0.06
N SER A 231 2.60 14.33 0.40
CA SER A 231 2.27 14.82 1.74
C SER A 231 1.01 14.13 2.31
N ASN A 232 0.58 14.48 3.53
CA ASN A 232 -0.55 13.81 4.17
C ASN A 232 -1.90 14.18 3.50
N ILE A 233 -2.12 15.47 3.30
CA ILE A 233 -3.37 16.10 2.86
C ILE A 233 -3.11 17.27 1.88
N ALA A 234 -2.05 17.17 1.06
CA ALA A 234 -1.59 18.21 0.15
C ALA A 234 -1.11 19.51 0.87
N GLU A 235 -0.65 19.41 2.12
CA GLU A 235 -0.27 20.57 2.94
C GLU A 235 0.99 21.31 2.42
N ASN A 236 1.73 20.72 1.48
CA ASN A 236 2.87 21.34 0.81
C ASN A 236 2.50 22.03 -0.52
N GLY A 237 1.20 22.16 -0.82
CA GLY A 237 0.69 22.72 -2.06
C GLY A 237 0.24 21.65 -3.05
N ILE A 238 -0.91 21.86 -3.71
CA ILE A 238 -1.47 20.88 -4.65
C ILE A 238 -0.55 20.62 -5.87
N ASP A 239 0.29 21.58 -6.23
CA ASP A 239 1.25 21.43 -7.33
C ASP A 239 2.29 20.32 -7.06
N GLN A 240 2.64 20.08 -5.79
CA GLN A 240 3.55 18.99 -5.43
C GLN A 240 2.92 17.60 -5.57
N GLU A 241 1.59 17.55 -5.71
CA GLU A 241 0.81 16.34 -5.87
C GLU A 241 0.53 16.00 -7.34
N LYS A 242 1.07 16.78 -8.28
CA LYS A 242 0.88 16.55 -9.71
C LYS A 242 1.43 15.18 -10.13
N GLY A 243 0.56 14.34 -10.70
CA GLY A 243 0.88 12.96 -11.06
C GLY A 243 1.07 12.00 -9.87
N ARG A 244 0.65 12.41 -8.67
CA ARG A 244 0.68 11.60 -7.45
C ARG A 244 -0.72 11.30 -6.94
N ALA A 245 -0.78 10.48 -5.89
CA ALA A 245 -2.01 9.94 -5.34
C ALA A 245 -2.86 9.25 -6.43
N ALA A 246 -2.18 8.47 -7.27
CA ALA A 246 -2.70 7.99 -8.53
C ALA A 246 -2.11 6.62 -8.93
N ILE A 247 -2.80 5.98 -9.87
CA ILE A 247 -2.30 4.85 -10.63
C ILE A 247 -2.12 5.35 -12.07
N HIS A 248 -0.94 5.11 -12.65
CA HIS A 248 -0.63 5.42 -14.05
C HIS A 248 -0.68 4.15 -14.89
N GLU A 249 -1.03 4.29 -16.16
CA GLU A 249 -0.96 3.23 -17.17
C GLU A 249 0.06 3.62 -18.24
N TYR A 250 1.03 2.75 -18.50
CA TYR A 250 2.00 2.86 -19.59
C TYR A 250 1.66 1.86 -20.69
N ASP A 251 1.59 2.35 -21.92
CA ASP A 251 1.35 1.56 -23.13
C ASP A 251 2.69 1.23 -23.79
N PHE A 252 3.07 -0.05 -23.81
CA PHE A 252 4.34 -0.49 -24.38
C PHE A 252 4.44 -0.28 -25.90
N ALA A 253 3.33 -0.37 -26.62
CA ALA A 253 3.33 -0.20 -28.08
C ALA A 253 3.41 1.28 -28.47
N LYS A 254 2.77 2.16 -27.69
CA LYS A 254 2.75 3.61 -27.94
C LYS A 254 3.86 4.39 -27.24
N HIS A 255 4.62 3.73 -26.36
CA HIS A 255 5.64 4.34 -25.51
C HIS A 255 5.16 5.60 -24.79
N ARG A 256 3.96 5.55 -24.21
CA ARG A 256 3.35 6.70 -23.52
C ARG A 256 2.62 6.28 -22.26
N SER A 257 2.62 7.15 -21.26
CA SER A 257 1.84 7.00 -20.03
C SER A 257 0.63 7.94 -19.99
N ARG A 258 -0.35 7.58 -19.16
CA ARG A 258 -1.44 8.43 -18.73
C ARG A 258 -1.79 8.14 -17.27
N GLU A 259 -2.40 9.10 -16.59
CA GLU A 259 -3.10 8.80 -15.34
C GLU A 259 -4.29 7.88 -15.64
N PHE A 260 -4.36 6.75 -14.94
CA PHE A 260 -5.43 5.77 -15.07
C PHE A 260 -6.54 6.01 -14.06
N ALA A 261 -6.19 6.36 -12.83
CA ALA A 261 -7.11 6.73 -11.76
C ALA A 261 -6.39 7.61 -10.72
N GLY A 262 -7.15 8.45 -10.00
CA GLY A 262 -6.63 9.47 -9.09
C GLY A 262 -7.33 9.51 -7.71
N GLY A 263 -6.82 10.42 -6.87
CA GLY A 263 -7.22 10.65 -5.46
C GLY A 263 -7.23 9.41 -4.58
N LEU A 264 -6.29 8.51 -4.86
CA LEU A 264 -5.88 7.40 -4.03
C LEU A 264 -4.64 7.87 -3.26
N ARG A 265 -4.71 8.22 -1.97
CA ARG A 265 -3.57 8.85 -1.26
C ARG A 265 -2.25 8.10 -1.45
N ASN A 266 -2.26 6.78 -1.24
CA ASN A 266 -1.08 5.94 -1.38
C ASN A 266 -1.50 4.50 -1.79
N PRO A 267 -1.82 4.27 -3.08
CA PRO A 267 -2.13 2.94 -3.59
C PRO A 267 -0.82 2.15 -3.67
N ASN A 268 -0.69 1.05 -2.94
CA ASN A 268 0.53 0.22 -3.00
C ASN A 268 0.26 -1.08 -3.74
N GLY A 269 -0.39 -2.03 -3.07
CA GLY A 269 -0.73 -3.32 -3.66
C GLY A 269 -1.69 -3.14 -4.83
N LEU A 270 -1.39 -3.84 -5.93
CA LEU A 270 -2.24 -3.95 -7.11
C LEU A 270 -2.37 -5.42 -7.46
N ASP A 271 -3.57 -5.87 -7.82
CA ASP A 271 -3.75 -7.15 -8.49
C ASP A 271 -5.05 -7.15 -9.32
N TRP A 272 -5.11 -8.04 -10.30
CA TRP A 272 -6.32 -8.30 -11.09
C TRP A 272 -7.17 -9.34 -10.39
N ASN A 273 -8.43 -8.98 -10.11
CA ASN A 273 -9.42 -9.94 -9.65
C ASN A 273 -9.60 -11.01 -10.74
N PRO A 274 -9.27 -12.30 -10.49
CA PRO A 274 -9.29 -13.33 -11.52
C PRO A 274 -10.70 -13.72 -11.97
N HIS A 275 -11.73 -13.40 -11.19
CA HIS A 275 -13.12 -13.61 -11.58
C HIS A 275 -13.62 -12.46 -12.47
N SER A 276 -13.51 -11.20 -12.03
CA SER A 276 -14.10 -10.06 -12.75
C SER A 276 -13.17 -9.44 -13.79
N GLY A 277 -11.87 -9.70 -13.71
CA GLY A 277 -10.85 -9.03 -14.54
C GLY A 277 -10.62 -7.56 -14.17
N GLU A 278 -11.23 -7.07 -13.10
CA GLU A 278 -11.05 -5.69 -12.65
C GLU A 278 -9.71 -5.49 -11.95
N LEU A 279 -9.13 -4.30 -12.10
CA LEU A 279 -7.99 -3.87 -11.29
C LEU A 279 -8.46 -3.59 -9.87
N TRP A 280 -7.73 -4.04 -8.86
CA TRP A 280 -7.97 -3.69 -7.46
C TRP A 280 -6.71 -3.15 -6.82
N THR A 281 -6.88 -2.33 -5.78
CA THR A 281 -5.78 -1.77 -5.01
C THR A 281 -6.10 -1.68 -3.53
N VAL A 282 -5.05 -1.68 -2.71
CA VAL A 282 -5.10 -1.25 -1.31
C VAL A 282 -4.48 0.12 -1.13
N VAL A 283 -5.12 0.97 -0.32
CA VAL A 283 -4.74 2.38 -0.13
C VAL A 283 -4.55 2.70 1.34
N ASN A 284 -3.46 3.40 1.66
CA ASN A 284 -3.22 3.97 2.99
C ASN A 284 -3.83 5.37 3.02
N GLU A 285 -4.77 5.61 3.92
CA GLU A 285 -5.50 6.87 4.06
C GLU A 285 -4.77 7.88 4.96
N ARG A 286 -5.36 9.08 5.04
CA ARG A 286 -4.78 10.23 5.75
C ARG A 286 -4.69 10.02 7.24
N ASP A 287 -3.66 10.66 7.79
CA ASP A 287 -3.32 10.68 9.20
C ASP A 287 -4.01 11.85 9.92
N MET A 288 -3.94 11.83 11.25
CA MET A 288 -4.21 12.97 12.16
C MET A 288 -5.70 13.34 12.33
N LEU A 289 -6.60 12.37 12.21
CA LEU A 289 -8.04 12.50 12.52
C LEU A 289 -8.51 11.62 13.69
N GLY A 290 -7.57 11.15 14.53
CA GLY A 290 -7.83 10.28 15.66
C GLY A 290 -7.47 8.82 15.39
N SER A 291 -7.59 7.99 16.42
CA SER A 291 -7.22 6.56 16.34
C SER A 291 -8.17 5.71 15.49
N ASP A 292 -9.40 6.16 15.25
CA ASP A 292 -10.43 5.38 14.56
C ASP A 292 -10.90 6.00 13.23
N LEU A 293 -10.12 6.94 12.70
CA LEU A 293 -10.38 7.59 11.41
C LEU A 293 -9.05 8.02 10.76
N VAL A 294 -8.84 7.86 9.45
CA VAL A 294 -9.74 7.36 8.38
C VAL A 294 -9.43 5.89 8.09
N PRO A 295 -10.39 5.05 7.66
CA PRO A 295 -10.10 3.66 7.30
C PRO A 295 -9.18 3.58 6.07
N ASP A 296 -8.14 2.77 6.16
CA ASP A 296 -7.46 2.25 4.98
C ASP A 296 -8.42 1.31 4.23
N TYR A 297 -8.20 1.08 2.93
CA TYR A 297 -9.22 0.40 2.13
C TYR A 297 -8.68 -0.46 1.00
N LEU A 298 -9.53 -1.42 0.58
CA LEU A 298 -9.46 -2.23 -0.63
C LEU A 298 -10.57 -1.78 -1.58
N THR A 299 -10.26 -1.55 -2.86
CA THR A 299 -11.26 -1.11 -3.85
C THR A 299 -10.91 -1.56 -5.26
N ASN A 300 -11.92 -1.77 -6.12
CA ASN A 300 -11.72 -1.88 -7.56
C ASN A 300 -11.33 -0.51 -8.14
N VAL A 301 -10.68 -0.47 -9.30
CA VAL A 301 -10.19 0.74 -9.94
C VAL A 301 -10.56 0.74 -11.42
N PRO A 302 -11.74 1.28 -11.79
CA PRO A 302 -12.07 1.55 -13.18
C PRO A 302 -11.19 2.67 -13.77
N LEU A 303 -11.06 2.69 -15.10
CA LEU A 303 -10.42 3.82 -15.81
C LEU A 303 -11.14 5.13 -15.48
N GLY A 304 -10.37 6.17 -15.15
CA GLY A 304 -10.86 7.51 -14.81
C GLY A 304 -11.47 7.60 -13.41
N ALA A 305 -11.34 6.56 -12.59
CA ALA A 305 -11.83 6.58 -11.22
C ALA A 305 -11.14 7.67 -10.38
N GLN A 306 -11.92 8.31 -9.50
CA GLN A 306 -11.47 9.32 -8.55
C GLN A 306 -12.00 8.96 -7.16
N TYR A 307 -11.14 8.90 -6.14
CA TYR A 307 -11.47 8.52 -4.76
C TYR A 307 -11.43 9.69 -3.76
N GLY A 308 -11.18 10.91 -4.24
CA GLY A 308 -11.50 12.16 -3.54
C GLY A 308 -10.36 12.75 -2.72
N TRP A 309 -9.26 12.03 -2.49
CA TRP A 309 -8.07 12.63 -1.88
C TRP A 309 -7.53 13.77 -2.77
N PRO A 310 -7.11 14.92 -2.20
CA PRO A 310 -6.97 15.18 -0.76
C PRO A 310 -8.25 15.66 -0.07
N TRP A 311 -9.23 16.19 -0.79
CA TRP A 311 -10.34 16.96 -0.22
C TRP A 311 -11.36 16.14 0.56
N ALA A 312 -11.64 14.92 0.12
CA ALA A 312 -12.68 14.07 0.70
C ALA A 312 -12.17 12.65 0.98
N TYR A 313 -12.85 11.98 1.89
CA TYR A 313 -12.70 10.54 2.15
C TYR A 313 -14.07 9.89 2.21
N TRP A 314 -14.10 8.59 1.89
CA TRP A 314 -15.33 7.79 1.93
C TRP A 314 -16.50 8.45 1.16
N LYS A 315 -16.19 8.96 -0.05
CA LYS A 315 -17.09 9.64 -0.98
C LYS A 315 -17.57 11.04 -0.58
N LYS A 316 -18.19 11.19 0.59
CA LYS A 316 -18.91 12.44 0.94
C LYS A 316 -18.31 13.21 2.11
N ASN A 317 -17.32 12.66 2.82
CA ASN A 317 -16.80 13.30 4.02
C ASN A 317 -15.68 14.27 3.62
N ILE A 318 -15.93 15.56 3.77
CA ILE A 318 -14.95 16.61 3.47
C ILE A 318 -13.94 16.70 4.62
N ASP A 319 -12.65 16.76 4.28
CA ASP A 319 -11.59 17.05 5.23
C ASP A 319 -11.33 18.57 5.28
N TRP A 320 -11.88 19.23 6.30
CA TRP A 320 -11.77 20.68 6.50
C TRP A 320 -10.34 21.18 6.79
N ARG A 321 -9.39 20.27 7.02
CA ARG A 321 -7.99 20.61 7.22
C ARG A 321 -7.31 20.97 5.90
N VAL A 322 -7.79 20.42 4.78
CA VAL A 322 -7.29 20.73 3.43
C VAL A 322 -7.58 22.19 3.11
N LYS A 323 -6.53 22.94 2.75
CA LYS A 323 -6.63 24.36 2.39
C LYS A 323 -6.62 24.60 0.88
N GLU A 324 -6.22 23.59 0.12
CA GLU A 324 -6.25 23.61 -1.34
C GLU A 324 -7.69 23.66 -1.85
N PRO A 325 -7.98 24.49 -2.86
CA PRO A 325 -9.33 24.60 -3.42
C PRO A 325 -9.79 23.27 -3.99
N MET A 326 -11.02 22.87 -3.65
CA MET A 326 -11.65 21.68 -4.22
C MET A 326 -12.39 22.07 -5.50
N PRO A 327 -12.17 21.38 -6.63
CA PRO A 327 -13.00 21.56 -7.82
C PRO A 327 -14.48 21.31 -7.50
N GLU A 328 -15.38 22.18 -7.98
CA GLU A 328 -16.81 22.14 -7.63
C GLU A 328 -17.46 20.77 -7.92
N TYR A 329 -17.07 20.15 -9.04
CA TYR A 329 -17.58 18.85 -9.47
C TYR A 329 -17.03 17.66 -8.67
N MET A 330 -16.00 17.82 -7.83
CA MET A 330 -15.20 16.72 -7.29
C MET A 330 -16.04 15.66 -6.56
N LEU A 331 -17.00 16.08 -5.73
CA LEU A 331 -17.83 15.16 -4.93
C LEU A 331 -18.84 14.37 -5.77
N GLU A 332 -19.18 14.83 -6.99
CA GLU A 332 -20.08 14.12 -7.90
C GLU A 332 -19.40 12.89 -8.51
N TYR A 333 -18.11 13.00 -8.80
CA TYR A 333 -17.30 11.95 -9.42
C TYR A 333 -16.51 11.10 -8.41
N THR A 334 -16.48 11.51 -7.14
CA THR A 334 -15.80 10.76 -6.09
C THR A 334 -16.50 9.41 -5.86
N ARG A 335 -15.74 8.33 -6.04
CA ARG A 335 -16.14 6.96 -5.76
C ARG A 335 -15.97 6.67 -4.28
N LYS A 336 -16.89 5.87 -3.74
CA LYS A 336 -16.74 5.27 -2.42
C LYS A 336 -15.84 4.05 -2.57
N PRO A 337 -14.82 3.85 -1.73
CA PRO A 337 -14.11 2.59 -1.67
C PRO A 337 -15.05 1.41 -1.37
N GLU A 338 -14.70 0.23 -1.89
CA GLU A 338 -15.54 -0.97 -1.76
C GLU A 338 -15.49 -1.62 -0.37
N TYR A 339 -14.32 -1.58 0.30
CA TYR A 339 -14.12 -2.29 1.56
C TYR A 339 -13.09 -1.60 2.47
N ALA A 340 -13.46 -1.30 3.72
CA ALA A 340 -12.53 -0.79 4.72
C ALA A 340 -11.73 -1.93 5.39
N LEU A 341 -10.44 -1.70 5.60
CA LEU A 341 -9.51 -2.64 6.23
C LEU A 341 -9.20 -2.30 7.71
N GLY A 342 -9.86 -1.26 8.22
CA GLY A 342 -9.57 -0.63 9.51
C GLY A 342 -8.70 0.62 9.37
N SER A 343 -8.72 1.48 10.38
CA SER A 343 -7.88 2.69 10.41
C SER A 343 -6.44 2.38 10.76
N HIS A 344 -5.51 3.04 10.06
CA HIS A 344 -4.06 3.01 10.32
C HIS A 344 -3.42 1.62 10.22
N VAL A 345 -4.03 0.67 9.52
CA VAL A 345 -3.48 -0.69 9.38
C VAL A 345 -2.34 -0.75 8.36
N ALA A 346 -2.19 0.27 7.53
CA ALA A 346 -1.14 0.45 6.53
C ALA A 346 -1.03 -0.75 5.56
N PRO A 347 -2.06 -1.03 4.74
CA PRO A 347 -2.05 -2.16 3.83
C PRO A 347 -1.06 -1.92 2.68
N LEU A 348 -0.15 -2.85 2.44
CA LEU A 348 0.91 -2.69 1.44
C LEU A 348 0.80 -3.74 0.33
N GLY A 349 0.92 -5.03 0.66
CA GLY A 349 0.79 -6.12 -0.30
C GLY A 349 -0.66 -6.50 -0.59
N LEU A 350 -0.94 -6.90 -1.84
CA LEU A 350 -2.22 -7.43 -2.29
C LEU A 350 -1.98 -8.58 -3.28
N ALA A 351 -2.61 -9.73 -3.05
CA ALA A 351 -2.66 -10.84 -4.00
C ALA A 351 -4.02 -11.52 -3.95
N PHE A 352 -4.69 -11.67 -5.08
CA PHE A 352 -5.87 -12.53 -5.20
C PHE A 352 -5.48 -13.99 -5.20
N SER A 353 -6.36 -14.81 -4.65
CA SER A 353 -6.35 -16.26 -4.79
C SER A 353 -6.38 -16.61 -6.27
N ARG A 354 -5.53 -17.54 -6.72
CA ARG A 354 -5.47 -18.02 -8.11
C ARG A 354 -5.50 -19.53 -8.16
N GLY A 355 -5.76 -20.10 -9.34
CA GLY A 355 -5.58 -21.53 -9.57
C GLY A 355 -4.19 -22.00 -9.12
N GLY A 356 -4.12 -23.22 -8.62
CA GLY A 356 -2.88 -23.82 -8.14
C GLY A 356 -2.46 -23.44 -6.72
N ASN A 357 -3.09 -22.44 -6.08
CA ASN A 357 -2.72 -22.08 -4.70
C ASN A 357 -3.00 -23.24 -3.72
N VAL A 358 -2.19 -23.36 -2.67
CA VAL A 358 -2.29 -24.43 -1.65
C VAL A 358 -2.65 -23.86 -0.27
N MET A 359 -3.56 -22.89 -0.26
CA MET A 359 -4.09 -22.30 0.97
C MET A 359 -5.33 -23.03 1.49
N GLY A 360 -5.86 -24.00 0.73
CA GLY A 360 -7.05 -24.77 1.07
C GLY A 360 -8.36 -24.05 0.74
N ASP A 361 -9.47 -24.79 0.69
CA ASP A 361 -10.75 -24.34 0.14
C ASP A 361 -11.29 -23.05 0.78
N ARG A 362 -11.03 -22.84 2.07
CA ARG A 362 -11.45 -21.64 2.81
C ARG A 362 -10.89 -20.35 2.20
N PHE A 363 -9.72 -20.42 1.56
CA PHE A 363 -9.02 -19.28 0.99
C PHE A 363 -8.87 -19.39 -0.54
N ALA A 364 -9.72 -20.18 -1.19
CA ALA A 364 -9.69 -20.37 -2.64
C ALA A 364 -10.23 -19.15 -3.43
N GLN A 365 -11.04 -18.29 -2.81
CA GLN A 365 -11.69 -17.16 -3.46
C GLN A 365 -11.66 -15.89 -2.61
N GLY A 366 -10.68 -15.02 -2.86
CA GLY A 366 -10.56 -13.73 -2.20
C GLY A 366 -9.19 -13.13 -2.34
N ALA A 367 -8.91 -12.11 -1.54
CA ALA A 367 -7.66 -11.35 -1.56
C ALA A 367 -6.90 -11.48 -0.24
N PHE A 368 -5.60 -11.75 -0.33
CA PHE A 368 -4.64 -11.70 0.76
C PHE A 368 -4.01 -10.32 0.82
N ILE A 369 -3.90 -9.75 2.02
CA ILE A 369 -3.46 -8.39 2.24
C ILE A 369 -2.49 -8.34 3.42
N ALA A 370 -1.27 -7.83 3.19
CA ALA A 370 -0.31 -7.56 4.25
C ALA A 370 -0.59 -6.17 4.86
N ARG A 371 -0.90 -6.13 6.16
CA ARG A 371 -1.13 -4.89 6.93
C ARG A 371 0.12 -4.58 7.74
N HIS A 372 0.89 -3.61 7.27
CA HIS A 372 2.23 -3.29 7.78
C HIS A 372 2.24 -2.75 9.21
N GLY A 373 1.13 -2.16 9.64
CA GLY A 373 0.91 -1.77 11.02
C GLY A 373 1.05 -0.28 11.30
N SER A 374 0.22 0.20 12.23
CA SER A 374 0.08 1.61 12.58
C SER A 374 1.30 2.19 13.29
N TRP A 375 1.49 3.50 13.13
CA TRP A 375 2.20 4.34 14.10
C TRP A 375 1.27 5.39 14.74
N ASN A 376 0.18 5.75 14.06
CA ASN A 376 -0.73 6.83 14.40
C ASN A 376 -2.03 6.35 15.09
N ARG A 377 -1.91 5.34 15.98
CA ARG A 377 -3.07 4.73 16.63
C ARG A 377 -2.73 4.15 17.99
N ARG A 378 -3.65 4.24 18.94
CA ARG A 378 -3.56 3.57 20.25
C ARG A 378 -4.84 2.79 20.58
N PRO A 379 -4.79 1.46 20.80
CA PRO A 379 -3.63 0.59 20.61
C PRO A 379 -3.26 0.46 19.12
N LEU A 380 -2.07 -0.09 18.87
CA LEU A 380 -1.60 -0.39 17.53
C LEU A 380 -2.60 -1.28 16.77
N SER A 381 -2.62 -1.15 15.44
CA SER A 381 -3.44 -1.94 14.52
C SER A 381 -2.65 -2.44 13.32
N GLY A 382 -3.13 -3.48 12.66
CA GLY A 382 -2.39 -4.18 11.58
C GLY A 382 -1.38 -5.16 12.17
N TYR A 383 -0.16 -5.18 11.63
CA TYR A 383 0.89 -6.15 11.99
C TYR A 383 0.43 -7.60 11.78
N ASP A 384 -0.23 -7.84 10.66
CA ASP A 384 -0.77 -9.15 10.31
C ASP A 384 -1.01 -9.27 8.80
N VAL A 385 -1.32 -10.48 8.36
CA VAL A 385 -1.83 -10.75 7.02
C VAL A 385 -3.27 -11.19 7.16
N VAL A 386 -4.15 -10.57 6.37
CA VAL A 386 -5.58 -10.86 6.37
C VAL A 386 -6.05 -11.38 5.03
N PHE A 387 -7.18 -12.08 5.05
CA PHE A 387 -7.92 -12.53 3.89
C PHE A 387 -9.29 -11.86 3.84
N VAL A 388 -9.62 -11.26 2.70
CA VAL A 388 -10.94 -10.72 2.41
C VAL A 388 -11.61 -11.63 1.38
N GLY A 389 -12.74 -12.23 1.76
CA GLY A 389 -13.46 -13.17 0.89
C GLY A 389 -14.22 -12.48 -0.24
N PHE A 390 -14.27 -13.14 -1.39
CA PHE A 390 -15.05 -12.71 -2.56
C PHE A 390 -16.12 -13.77 -2.89
N ASP A 391 -17.21 -13.34 -3.51
CA ASP A 391 -18.25 -14.24 -4.03
C ASP A 391 -17.92 -14.73 -5.45
N ASP A 392 -18.69 -15.70 -5.95
CA ASP A 392 -18.49 -16.27 -7.29
C ASP A 392 -18.73 -15.26 -8.44
N ARG A 393 -19.26 -14.07 -8.12
CA ARG A 393 -19.45 -12.95 -9.05
C ARG A 393 -18.28 -11.95 -9.00
N GLY A 394 -17.24 -12.24 -8.22
CA GLY A 394 -16.08 -11.37 -8.06
C GLY A 394 -16.35 -10.13 -7.20
N ASN A 395 -17.42 -10.12 -6.38
CA ASN A 395 -17.69 -9.02 -5.45
C ASN A 395 -17.16 -9.35 -4.05
N VAL A 396 -16.77 -8.32 -3.32
CA VAL A 396 -16.31 -8.46 -1.93
C VAL A 396 -17.46 -8.91 -1.02
N LYS A 397 -17.21 -9.92 -0.18
CA LYS A 397 -18.20 -10.42 0.78
C LYS A 397 -18.39 -9.43 1.94
N PRO A 398 -19.62 -9.27 2.49
CA PRO A 398 -19.91 -8.36 3.59
C PRO A 398 -19.53 -8.96 4.96
N THR A 399 -18.33 -9.51 5.08
CA THR A 399 -17.78 -10.10 6.31
C THR A 399 -16.48 -9.39 6.69
N PRO A 400 -16.14 -9.28 7.99
CA PRO A 400 -14.84 -8.77 8.42
C PRO A 400 -13.66 -9.57 7.81
N PRO A 401 -12.46 -8.96 7.73
CA PRO A 401 -11.29 -9.66 7.22
C PRO A 401 -10.90 -10.79 8.18
N VAL A 402 -10.46 -11.92 7.64
CA VAL A 402 -9.97 -13.05 8.44
C VAL A 402 -8.46 -12.94 8.57
N THR A 403 -7.93 -12.78 9.78
CA THR A 403 -6.48 -12.84 10.01
C THR A 403 -5.97 -14.25 9.72
N ILE A 404 -4.99 -14.36 8.81
CA ILE A 404 -4.35 -15.63 8.42
C ILE A 404 -2.94 -15.79 9.00
N LEU A 405 -2.28 -14.69 9.33
CA LEU A 405 -0.95 -14.68 9.93
C LEU A 405 -0.84 -13.53 10.91
N SER A 406 -0.56 -13.81 12.18
CA SER A 406 -0.51 -12.84 13.29
C SER A 406 0.77 -13.01 14.12
N GLY A 407 0.86 -12.40 15.31
CA GLY A 407 2.01 -12.59 16.21
C GLY A 407 3.24 -11.75 15.85
N PHE A 408 3.14 -10.83 14.89
CA PHE A 408 4.20 -9.86 14.59
C PHE A 408 4.37 -8.81 15.70
N LEU A 409 3.33 -8.57 16.51
CA LEU A 409 3.39 -7.77 17.72
C LEU A 409 3.38 -8.66 18.97
N THR A 410 4.22 -8.30 19.93
CA THR A 410 4.17 -8.84 21.29
C THR A 410 2.99 -8.24 22.07
N ALA A 411 2.60 -8.88 23.18
CA ALA A 411 1.52 -8.41 24.04
C ALA A 411 1.76 -7.01 24.64
N ASP A 412 3.03 -6.61 24.80
CA ASP A 412 3.45 -5.28 25.28
C ASP A 412 3.69 -4.27 24.15
N GLY A 413 3.40 -4.62 22.89
CA GLY A 413 3.40 -3.68 21.75
C GLY A 413 4.75 -3.48 21.05
N ARG A 414 5.70 -4.40 21.23
CA ARG A 414 6.97 -4.45 20.48
C ARG A 414 6.80 -5.30 19.21
N ALA A 415 7.57 -5.02 18.17
CA ALA A 415 7.45 -5.68 16.87
C ALA A 415 8.54 -6.73 16.65
N HIS A 416 8.15 -8.00 16.48
CA HIS A 416 9.03 -9.01 15.93
C HIS A 416 9.34 -8.74 14.45
N GLY A 417 8.33 -8.27 13.72
CA GLY A 417 8.41 -7.96 12.30
C GLY A 417 7.23 -7.12 11.83
N ARG A 418 7.18 -6.79 10.54
CA ARG A 418 6.09 -6.06 9.91
C ARG A 418 5.81 -6.62 8.51
N PRO A 419 4.66 -7.28 8.30
CA PRO A 419 4.35 -7.87 7.01
C PRO A 419 4.18 -6.76 5.96
N THR A 420 4.89 -6.86 4.85
CA THR A 420 4.95 -5.82 3.82
C THR A 420 4.28 -6.24 2.54
N TRP A 421 4.64 -7.39 1.97
CA TRP A 421 4.16 -7.83 0.67
C TRP A 421 3.62 -9.26 0.74
N VAL A 422 2.78 -9.61 -0.24
CA VAL A 422 2.30 -10.97 -0.44
C VAL A 422 2.40 -11.36 -1.92
N ALA A 423 2.81 -12.59 -2.19
CA ALA A 423 2.88 -13.15 -3.54
C ALA A 423 2.73 -14.67 -3.49
N PHE A 424 2.20 -15.29 -4.54
CA PHE A 424 2.16 -16.75 -4.64
C PHE A 424 3.44 -17.29 -5.26
N ALA A 425 4.10 -18.20 -4.55
CA ALA A 425 5.17 -19.03 -5.09
C ALA A 425 4.64 -19.96 -6.20
N LYS A 426 5.55 -20.48 -7.02
CA LYS A 426 5.21 -21.37 -8.15
C LYS A 426 4.52 -22.67 -7.71
N ASP A 427 4.80 -23.13 -6.50
CA ASP A 427 4.15 -24.30 -5.87
C ASP A 427 2.79 -23.97 -5.23
N GLY A 428 2.33 -22.73 -5.34
CA GLY A 428 1.05 -22.26 -4.83
C GLY A 428 1.06 -21.77 -3.38
N ALA A 429 2.21 -21.75 -2.71
CA ALA A 429 2.30 -21.23 -1.34
C ALA A 429 2.26 -19.71 -1.31
N LEU A 430 1.73 -19.14 -0.23
CA LEU A 430 1.74 -17.69 -0.02
C LEU A 430 3.08 -17.28 0.60
N LEU A 431 3.84 -16.46 -0.10
CA LEU A 431 5.03 -15.78 0.42
C LEU A 431 4.62 -14.44 1.04
N VAL A 432 5.20 -14.12 2.20
CA VAL A 432 4.97 -12.86 2.92
C VAL A 432 6.31 -12.25 3.28
N SER A 433 6.62 -11.05 2.79
CA SER A 433 7.82 -10.34 3.23
C SER A 433 7.62 -9.64 4.56
N ASP A 434 8.68 -9.62 5.36
CA ASP A 434 8.75 -8.97 6.66
C ASP A 434 10.00 -8.09 6.69
N ASP A 435 9.81 -6.78 6.55
CA ASP A 435 10.91 -5.83 6.33
C ASP A 435 11.72 -5.57 7.60
N VAL A 436 11.06 -5.48 8.75
CA VAL A 436 11.72 -5.33 10.06
C VAL A 436 12.38 -6.64 10.49
N GLY A 437 11.74 -7.78 10.24
CA GLY A 437 12.27 -9.09 10.59
C GLY A 437 13.41 -9.56 9.68
N GLY A 438 13.49 -9.03 8.45
CA GLY A 438 14.47 -9.48 7.45
C GLY A 438 14.18 -10.90 6.93
N VAL A 439 12.89 -11.27 6.84
CA VAL A 439 12.42 -12.63 6.56
C VAL A 439 11.41 -12.64 5.41
N ILE A 440 11.46 -13.67 4.57
CA ILE A 440 10.33 -14.08 3.74
C ILE A 440 9.69 -15.30 4.39
N TRP A 441 8.45 -15.15 4.85
CA TRP A 441 7.64 -16.22 5.39
C TRP A 441 6.93 -16.97 4.26
N ARG A 442 6.72 -18.26 4.45
CA ARG A 442 5.96 -19.13 3.55
C ARG A 442 4.78 -19.72 4.31
N VAL A 443 3.58 -19.61 3.75
CA VAL A 443 2.34 -20.10 4.36
C VAL A 443 1.65 -21.09 3.43
N THR A 444 1.21 -22.21 4.00
CA THR A 444 0.42 -23.24 3.30
C THR A 444 -0.64 -23.84 4.21
N ALA A 445 -1.68 -24.44 3.62
CA ALA A 445 -2.51 -25.41 4.31
C ALA A 445 -1.89 -26.83 4.15
N PRO A 446 -1.40 -27.47 5.23
CA PRO A 446 -0.81 -28.80 5.12
C PRO A 446 -1.79 -29.82 4.52
N GLY A 447 -1.34 -30.55 3.49
CA GLY A 447 -2.16 -31.55 2.78
C GLY A 447 -3.23 -30.98 1.85
N ALA A 448 -3.31 -29.65 1.69
CA ALA A 448 -4.20 -29.06 0.70
C ALA A 448 -3.77 -29.43 -0.71
N LYS A 449 -4.76 -29.78 -1.55
CA LYS A 449 -4.55 -29.93 -2.98
C LYS A 449 -4.47 -28.54 -3.63
N PRO A 450 -3.75 -28.39 -4.74
CA PRO A 450 -3.77 -27.15 -5.51
C PRO A 450 -5.23 -26.78 -5.87
N ALA A 451 -5.60 -25.53 -5.58
CA ALA A 451 -6.93 -25.01 -5.87
C ALA A 451 -7.24 -25.10 -7.38
N ALA A 452 -8.50 -25.33 -7.72
CA ALA A 452 -8.93 -25.35 -9.11
C ALA A 452 -8.69 -23.99 -9.79
N GLU A 453 -8.52 -24.02 -11.10
CA GLU A 453 -8.45 -22.80 -11.90
C GLU A 453 -9.72 -21.96 -11.74
N ILE A 454 -9.54 -20.66 -11.58
CA ILE A 454 -10.64 -19.71 -11.50
C ILE A 454 -11.08 -19.41 -12.93
N VAL A 455 -12.33 -19.73 -13.25
CA VAL A 455 -12.93 -19.40 -14.54
C VAL A 455 -13.36 -17.94 -14.51
N PRO A 456 -12.77 -17.05 -15.34
CA PRO A 456 -13.18 -15.66 -15.39
C PRO A 456 -14.64 -15.52 -15.85
N ILE A 457 -15.35 -14.57 -15.26
CA ILE A 457 -16.70 -14.19 -15.67
C ILE A 457 -16.56 -13.54 -17.04
N LYS A 458 -17.25 -14.09 -18.04
CA LYS A 458 -17.29 -13.49 -19.38
C LYS A 458 -17.96 -12.12 -19.27
N ALA A 459 -17.18 -11.06 -19.45
CA ALA A 459 -17.72 -9.72 -19.64
C ALA A 459 -18.58 -9.74 -20.91
N THR A 460 -19.89 -9.47 -20.76
CA THR A 460 -20.74 -9.19 -21.91
C THR A 460 -20.61 -7.69 -22.17
N PRO A 461 -20.05 -7.26 -23.31
CA PRO A 461 -19.99 -5.84 -23.64
C PRO A 461 -21.40 -5.26 -23.54
N MET A 462 -21.56 -4.13 -22.86
CA MET A 462 -22.83 -3.42 -22.95
C MET A 462 -23.06 -3.11 -24.44
N PRO A 463 -24.27 -3.39 -24.98
CA PRO A 463 -24.59 -2.94 -26.32
C PRO A 463 -24.35 -1.42 -26.37
N PRO A 464 -23.85 -0.88 -27.49
CA PRO A 464 -23.69 0.55 -27.64
C PRO A 464 -25.02 1.23 -27.24
N PRO A 465 -24.97 2.39 -26.56
CA PRO A 465 -26.18 3.12 -26.25
C PRO A 465 -26.97 3.27 -27.56
N PRO A 466 -28.30 3.03 -27.55
CA PRO A 466 -29.10 3.27 -28.73
C PRO A 466 -28.79 4.69 -29.22
N PRO A 467 -28.65 4.90 -30.54
CA PRO A 467 -28.50 6.26 -31.06
C PRO A 467 -29.59 7.11 -30.43
N PRO A 468 -29.28 8.33 -29.94
CA PRO A 468 -30.27 9.15 -29.28
C PRO A 468 -31.50 9.19 -30.16
N ASP A 469 -32.65 8.75 -29.61
CA ASP A 469 -33.92 8.84 -30.31
C ASP A 469 -33.98 10.23 -30.93
N ALA A 470 -34.30 10.33 -32.22
CA ALA A 470 -34.35 11.58 -32.99
C ALA A 470 -35.35 12.63 -32.43
N LYS A 471 -35.84 12.44 -31.20
CA LYS A 471 -36.70 13.34 -30.43
C LYS A 471 -35.95 14.45 -29.69
N PHE A 472 -34.63 14.35 -29.52
CA PHE A 472 -33.82 15.46 -28.98
C PHE A 472 -32.92 16.05 -30.05
N ILE A 473 -33.51 16.64 -31.08
CA ILE A 473 -32.84 17.71 -31.83
C ILE A 473 -32.92 18.93 -30.92
N ALA A 474 -31.83 19.28 -30.24
CA ALA A 474 -31.69 20.63 -29.71
C ALA A 474 -31.74 21.55 -30.94
N LYS A 475 -32.88 22.22 -31.15
CA LYS A 475 -32.95 23.27 -32.16
C LYS A 475 -31.87 24.29 -31.81
N PRO A 476 -31.05 24.73 -32.79
CA PRO A 476 -30.14 25.84 -32.56
C PRO A 476 -30.94 26.98 -31.93
N ASN A 477 -30.53 27.42 -30.74
CA ASN A 477 -31.07 28.65 -30.19
C ASN A 477 -30.44 29.78 -31.01
N GLU A 478 -31.24 30.50 -31.79
CA GLU A 478 -30.77 31.63 -32.61
C GLU A 478 -30.13 32.72 -31.73
N ASP A 479 -30.44 32.75 -30.43
CA ASP A 479 -29.85 33.65 -29.44
C ASP A 479 -28.58 33.09 -28.76
N SER A 480 -28.08 31.92 -29.18
CA SER A 480 -26.88 31.31 -28.56
C SER A 480 -25.64 32.17 -28.80
N ASP A 481 -24.99 32.58 -27.71
CA ASP A 481 -23.71 33.30 -27.74
C ASP A 481 -22.57 32.51 -28.39
N LEU A 482 -22.73 31.19 -28.56
CA LEU A 482 -21.78 30.31 -29.26
C LEU A 482 -21.85 30.44 -30.79
N LEU A 483 -22.94 31.01 -31.31
CA LEU A 483 -23.15 31.24 -32.75
C LEU A 483 -22.87 32.70 -33.15
N LYS A 484 -22.64 33.59 -32.18
CA LYS A 484 -22.25 34.98 -32.45
C LYS A 484 -20.79 35.03 -32.90
N PRO A 485 -20.44 35.86 -33.91
CA PRO A 485 -19.05 36.08 -34.28
C PRO A 485 -18.26 36.56 -33.05
N GLN A 486 -17.22 35.83 -32.69
CA GLN A 486 -16.28 36.27 -31.66
C GLN A 486 -15.50 37.49 -32.19
N PRO A 487 -15.27 38.54 -31.38
CA PRO A 487 -14.58 39.76 -31.79
C PRO A 487 -13.12 39.54 -32.17
#